data_AF-A0A177AQL1-F1
#
_entry.id   AF-A0A177AQL1-F1
#
_cell.length_a   1.000
_cell.length_b   1.000
_cell.length_c   1.000
_cell.angle_alpha   90.00
_cell.angle_beta   90.00
_cell.angle_gamma   90.00
#
_symmetry.space_group_name_H-M   'P 1'
#
loop_
_entity.id
_entity.type
_entity.pdbx_description
1 polymer ?
#
loop_
_entity_poly.entity_id
_entity_poly.type
_entity_poly.pdbx_seq_one_letter_code
_entity_poly.pdbx_strand_id
1 'polypeptide(L)'
;MTDNNCFEIGPLLEYNSLLDPYLKNYFTKPRMRHHLVKAGLINKSGFIISEENCKKVNSKKQKHKFVQDSLAQLIVNETVSFDLKRQKEIKDKLIEISNIENVIKIRNERKLEKRDYLFEFLESIHIKNKKVNDWKNFFSVTSAG
;
A
#
# COMPACT_ATOMS: atom_id res chain seq x y z
N MET A 1 27.85 11.97 -49.66
CA MET A 1 27.81 12.57 -48.31
C MET A 1 28.04 11.41 -47.34
N THR A 2 29.27 10.87 -47.25
CA THR A 2 30.27 11.24 -46.21
C THR A 2 29.55 11.33 -44.86
N ASP A 3 29.72 10.37 -43.95
CA ASP A 3 31.01 10.18 -43.29
C ASP A 3 31.36 8.70 -43.05
N ASN A 4 32.44 8.26 -43.70
CA ASN A 4 33.24 7.14 -43.25
C ASN A 4 33.94 7.57 -41.95
N ASN A 5 33.21 7.54 -40.84
CA ASN A 5 33.83 7.61 -39.52
C ASN A 5 34.28 6.18 -39.15
N CYS A 6 35.17 5.62 -39.98
CA CYS A 6 36.14 4.67 -39.46
C CYS A 6 36.94 5.48 -38.45
N PHE A 7 36.58 5.38 -37.17
CA PHE A 7 37.54 5.62 -36.12
C PHE A 7 38.78 4.86 -36.56
N GLU A 8 39.83 5.59 -36.96
CA GLU A 8 41.15 5.01 -37.13
C GLU A 8 41.35 4.17 -35.88
N ILE A 9 41.48 2.85 -36.08
CA ILE A 9 41.75 1.91 -35.01
C ILE A 9 43.16 2.27 -34.55
N GLY A 10 43.22 3.27 -33.66
CA GLY A 10 44.47 3.76 -33.14
C GLY A 10 45.17 2.60 -32.44
N PRO A 11 46.51 2.60 -32.37
CA PRO A 11 47.29 1.50 -31.77
C PRO A 11 46.91 1.18 -30.31
N LEU A 12 46.12 2.04 -29.67
CA LEU A 12 45.59 1.88 -28.32
C LEU A 12 44.33 0.98 -28.23
N LEU A 13 43.59 0.76 -29.33
CA LEU A 13 42.38 -0.06 -29.29
C LEU A 13 42.69 -1.56 -29.12
N GLU A 14 43.81 -2.01 -29.70
CA GLU A 14 44.31 -3.38 -29.57
C GLU A 14 45.20 -3.58 -28.33
N TYR A 15 45.61 -2.49 -27.69
CA TYR A 15 46.53 -2.54 -26.56
C TYR A 15 45.83 -3.12 -25.32
N ASN A 16 46.34 -4.26 -24.84
CA ASN A 16 45.88 -4.92 -23.63
C ASN A 16 46.86 -4.70 -22.47
N SER A 17 46.51 -3.84 -21.54
CA SER A 17 47.32 -3.55 -20.36
C SER A 17 47.62 -4.78 -19.49
N LEU A 18 46.75 -5.79 -19.47
CA LEU A 18 46.97 -7.01 -18.67
C LEU A 18 48.12 -7.87 -19.23
N LEU A 19 48.47 -7.68 -20.49
CA LEU A 19 49.60 -8.34 -21.15
C LEU A 19 50.87 -7.48 -21.11
N ASP A 20 50.81 -6.25 -20.60
CA ASP A 20 51.95 -5.36 -20.54
C ASP A 20 52.97 -5.83 -19.47
N PRO A 21 54.24 -6.09 -19.86
CA PRO A 21 55.28 -6.54 -18.94
C PRO A 21 55.62 -5.51 -17.84
N TYR A 22 55.53 -4.21 -18.12
CA TYR A 22 55.82 -3.13 -17.17
C TYR A 22 54.70 -2.94 -16.14
N LEU A 23 53.46 -3.33 -16.49
CA LEU A 23 52.32 -3.26 -15.58
C LEU A 23 52.12 -4.52 -14.74
N LYS A 24 52.92 -5.57 -14.97
CA LYS A 24 52.84 -6.83 -14.22
C LYS A 24 52.88 -6.63 -12.70
N ASN A 25 53.79 -5.78 -12.21
CA ASN A 25 53.92 -5.48 -10.78
C ASN A 25 52.74 -4.72 -10.20
N TYR A 26 51.98 -4.00 -11.03
CA TYR A 26 50.77 -3.32 -10.61
C TYR A 26 49.61 -4.31 -10.45
N PHE A 27 49.41 -5.19 -11.44
CA PHE A 27 48.30 -6.16 -11.44
C PHE A 27 48.48 -7.34 -10.48
N THR A 28 49.72 -7.67 -10.09
CA THR A 28 49.99 -8.70 -9.07
C THR A 28 49.66 -8.26 -7.64
N LYS A 29 49.50 -6.96 -7.39
CA LYS A 29 49.11 -6.44 -6.06
C LYS A 29 47.79 -7.06 -5.60
N PRO A 30 47.65 -7.53 -4.34
CA PRO A 30 46.45 -8.24 -3.88
C PRO A 30 45.13 -7.49 -4.12
N ARG A 31 45.14 -6.17 -3.91
CA ARG A 31 43.99 -5.30 -4.16
C ARG A 31 43.59 -5.28 -5.64
N MET A 32 44.57 -5.15 -6.54
CA MET A 32 44.32 -5.14 -7.99
C MET A 32 43.90 -6.52 -8.49
N ARG A 33 44.60 -7.56 -8.05
CA ARG A 33 44.25 -8.96 -8.37
C ARG A 33 42.84 -9.30 -7.92
N HIS A 34 42.45 -8.93 -6.71
CA HIS A 34 41.08 -9.12 -6.22
C HIS A 34 40.06 -8.40 -7.10
N HIS A 35 40.34 -7.17 -7.52
CA HIS A 35 39.45 -6.41 -8.39
C HIS A 35 39.29 -7.07 -9.76
N LEU A 36 40.39 -7.50 -10.39
CA LEU A 36 40.38 -8.17 -11.70
C LEU A 36 39.65 -9.52 -11.66
N VAL A 37 39.80 -10.26 -10.57
CA VAL A 37 39.07 -11.51 -10.34
C VAL A 37 37.57 -11.24 -10.15
N LYS A 38 37.21 -10.22 -9.37
CA LYS A 38 35.81 -9.82 -9.15
C LYS A 38 35.15 -9.29 -10.43
N ALA A 39 35.92 -8.64 -11.29
CA ALA A 39 35.50 -8.16 -12.61
C ALA A 39 35.42 -9.28 -13.66
N GLY A 40 35.98 -10.47 -13.39
CA GLY A 40 35.97 -11.60 -14.32
C GLY A 40 36.98 -11.48 -15.47
N LEU A 41 37.96 -10.59 -15.35
CA LEU A 41 39.02 -10.40 -16.34
C LEU A 41 40.15 -11.42 -16.18
N ILE A 42 40.36 -11.89 -14.95
CA ILE A 42 41.39 -12.85 -14.59
C ILE A 42 40.78 -13.93 -13.68
N ASN A 43 41.23 -15.17 -13.83
CA ASN A 43 40.85 -16.28 -12.95
C ASN A 43 41.52 -16.15 -11.57
N LYS A 44 41.04 -16.90 -10.57
CA LYS A 44 41.66 -16.94 -9.22
C LYS A 44 43.15 -17.30 -9.27
N SER A 45 43.53 -18.13 -10.24
CA SER A 45 44.92 -18.54 -10.50
C SER A 45 45.79 -17.48 -11.18
N GLY A 46 45.23 -16.35 -11.64
CA GLY A 46 46.00 -15.26 -12.27
C GLY A 46 46.03 -15.30 -13.80
N PHE A 47 45.31 -16.22 -14.46
CA PHE A 47 45.22 -16.29 -15.93
C PHE A 47 44.14 -15.37 -16.50
N ILE A 48 44.44 -14.68 -17.60
CA ILE A 48 43.49 -13.82 -18.30
C ILE A 48 42.37 -14.68 -18.90
N ILE A 49 41.13 -14.24 -18.71
CA ILE A 49 39.93 -14.89 -19.23
C ILE A 49 39.60 -14.30 -20.59
N SER A 50 39.26 -15.15 -21.57
CA SER A 50 38.80 -14.69 -22.89
C SER A 50 37.58 -13.76 -22.75
N GLU A 51 37.55 -12.71 -23.58
CA GLU A 51 36.50 -11.71 -23.58
C GLU A 51 35.10 -12.32 -23.70
N GLU A 52 34.94 -13.35 -24.54
CA GLU A 52 33.67 -14.05 -24.71
C GLU A 52 33.17 -14.70 -23.40
N ASN A 53 34.08 -15.31 -22.64
CA ASN A 53 33.76 -15.98 -21.40
C ASN A 53 33.42 -14.95 -20.31
N CYS A 54 34.16 -13.83 -20.25
CA CYS A 54 33.84 -12.71 -19.36
C CYS A 54 32.44 -12.15 -19.65
N LYS A 55 32.12 -11.90 -20.93
CA LYS A 55 30.78 -11.45 -21.37
C LYS A 55 29.69 -12.44 -20.95
N LYS A 56 29.88 -13.74 -21.20
CA LYS A 56 28.92 -14.80 -20.83
C LYS A 56 28.63 -14.81 -19.32
N VAL A 57 29.67 -14.72 -18.48
CA VAL A 57 29.53 -14.70 -17.01
C VAL A 57 28.81 -13.44 -16.54
N ASN A 58 29.19 -12.27 -17.06
CA ASN A 58 28.56 -11.00 -16.70
C ASN A 58 27.10 -10.95 -17.12
N SER A 59 26.76 -11.42 -18.32
CA SER A 59 25.38 -11.51 -18.79
C SER A 59 24.53 -12.44 -17.91
N LYS A 60 25.05 -13.60 -17.50
CA LYS A 60 24.35 -14.48 -16.55
C LYS A 60 24.11 -13.81 -15.20
N LYS A 61 25.12 -13.13 -14.67
CA LYS A 61 25.04 -12.40 -13.39
C LYS A 61 24.04 -11.25 -13.45
N GLN A 62 24.03 -10.48 -14.54
CA GLN A 62 23.06 -9.39 -14.75
C GLN A 62 21.63 -9.92 -14.85
N LYS A 63 21.41 -11.00 -15.63
CA LYS A 63 20.11 -11.65 -15.73
C LYS A 63 19.60 -12.13 -14.37
N HIS A 64 20.45 -12.81 -13.59
CA HIS A 64 20.08 -13.28 -12.25
C HIS A 64 19.70 -12.12 -11.32
N LYS A 65 20.49 -11.04 -11.31
CA LYS A 65 20.17 -9.85 -10.52
C LYS A 65 18.83 -9.22 -10.94
N PHE A 66 18.61 -9.06 -12.24
CA PHE A 66 17.36 -8.51 -12.75
C PHE A 66 16.15 -9.35 -12.32
N VAL A 67 16.24 -10.68 -12.40
CA VAL A 67 15.17 -11.58 -11.94
C VAL A 67 14.97 -11.43 -10.43
N GLN A 68 16.04 -11.38 -9.65
CA GLN A 68 15.96 -11.21 -8.20
C GLN A 68 15.30 -9.88 -7.80
N ASP A 69 15.72 -8.78 -8.44
CA ASP A 69 15.18 -7.44 -8.18
C ASP A 69 13.71 -7.35 -8.61
N SER A 70 13.36 -7.96 -9.76
CA SER A 70 11.97 -8.03 -10.23
C SER A 70 11.09 -8.83 -9.27
N LEU A 71 11.55 -9.98 -8.79
CA LEU A 71 10.83 -10.78 -7.80
C LEU A 71 10.64 -10.00 -6.49
N ALA A 72 11.67 -9.32 -6.01
CA ALA A 72 11.58 -8.50 -4.80
C ALA A 72 10.52 -7.38 -4.96
N GLN A 73 10.53 -6.68 -6.10
CA GLN A 73 9.53 -5.65 -6.39
C GLN A 73 8.12 -6.22 -6.48
N LEU A 74 7.93 -7.36 -7.15
CA LEU A 74 6.63 -8.01 -7.27
C LEU A 74 6.05 -8.39 -5.91
N ILE A 75 6.85 -9.03 -5.05
CA ILE A 75 6.43 -9.41 -3.70
C ILE A 75 6.02 -8.16 -2.90
N VAL A 76 6.85 -7.11 -2.90
CA VAL A 76 6.54 -5.88 -2.17
C VAL A 76 5.25 -5.24 -2.69
N ASN A 77 5.11 -5.09 -4.01
CA ASN A 77 3.92 -4.48 -4.59
C ASN A 77 2.65 -5.29 -4.30
N GLU A 78 2.74 -6.62 -4.34
CA GLU A 78 1.63 -7.51 -4.03
C GLU A 78 1.22 -7.40 -2.55
N THR A 79 2.19 -7.44 -1.62
CA THR A 79 1.91 -7.28 -0.19
C THR A 79 1.26 -5.94 0.15
N VAL A 80 1.76 -4.84 -0.43
CA VAL A 80 1.16 -3.51 -0.29
C VAL A 80 -0.26 -3.48 -0.83
N SER A 81 -0.51 -4.10 -1.99
CA SER A 81 -1.84 -4.19 -2.58
C SER A 81 -2.83 -4.93 -1.67
N PHE A 82 -2.39 -6.04 -1.06
CA PHE A 82 -3.21 -6.79 -0.11
C PHE A 82 -3.50 -6.00 1.17
N ASP A 83 -2.52 -5.30 1.72
CA ASP A 83 -2.73 -4.47 2.91
C ASP A 83 -3.68 -3.30 2.64
N LEU A 84 -3.56 -2.63 1.49
CA LEU A 84 -4.49 -1.58 1.09
C LEU A 84 -5.92 -2.10 0.93
N LYS A 85 -6.09 -3.28 0.32
CA LYS A 85 -7.39 -3.93 0.20
C LYS A 85 -7.99 -4.25 1.58
N ARG A 86 -7.20 -4.84 2.47
CA ARG A 86 -7.63 -5.17 3.84
C ARG A 86 -8.00 -3.91 4.63
N GLN A 87 -7.21 -2.85 4.54
CA GLN A 87 -7.52 -1.57 5.20
C GLN A 87 -8.83 -0.98 4.69
N LYS A 88 -9.08 -1.06 3.38
CA LYS A 88 -10.36 -0.63 2.79
C LYS A 88 -11.52 -1.45 3.35
N GLU A 89 -11.42 -2.77 3.34
CA GLU A 89 -12.47 -3.65 3.88
C GLU A 89 -12.78 -3.37 5.35
N ILE A 90 -11.76 -3.08 6.17
CA ILE A 90 -11.95 -2.68 7.57
C ILE A 90 -12.69 -1.33 7.65
N LYS A 91 -12.29 -0.34 6.86
CA LYS A 91 -12.97 0.97 6.84
C LYS A 91 -14.42 0.86 6.39
N ASP A 92 -14.69 0.09 5.35
CA ASP A 92 -16.04 -0.12 4.82
C ASP A 92 -16.94 -0.77 5.89
N LYS A 93 -16.44 -1.77 6.62
CA LYS A 93 -17.16 -2.40 7.75
C LYS A 93 -17.40 -1.43 8.91
N LEU A 94 -16.42 -0.58 9.24
CA LEU A 94 -16.58 0.44 10.29
C LEU A 94 -17.66 1.46 9.92
N ILE A 95 -17.70 1.88 8.65
CA ILE A 95 -18.73 2.77 8.13
C ILE A 95 -20.10 2.08 8.19
N GLU A 96 -20.18 0.81 7.78
CA GLU A 96 -21.42 0.03 7.85
C GLU A 96 -21.96 -0.06 9.28
N ILE A 97 -21.12 -0.39 10.26
CA ILE A 97 -21.49 -0.45 11.68
C ILE A 97 -21.99 0.92 12.16
N SER A 98 -21.26 2.00 11.88
CA SER A 98 -21.65 3.37 12.25
C SER A 98 -22.99 3.77 11.64
N ASN A 99 -23.22 3.43 10.38
CA ASN A 99 -24.50 3.69 9.71
C ASN A 99 -25.65 2.93 10.37
N ILE A 100 -25.45 1.65 10.71
CA ILE A 100 -26.45 0.84 11.40
C ILE A 100 -26.76 1.43 12.78
N GLU A 101 -25.74 1.79 13.55
CA GLU A 101 -25.90 2.41 14.87
C GLU A 101 -26.67 3.73 14.79
N ASN A 102 -26.36 4.58 13.80
CA ASN A 102 -27.08 5.83 13.56
C ASN A 102 -28.55 5.59 13.22
N VAL A 103 -28.85 4.61 12.35
CA VAL A 103 -30.24 4.26 12.02
C VAL A 103 -31.00 3.76 13.25
N ILE A 104 -30.37 2.93 14.08
CA ILE A 104 -30.96 2.43 15.33
C ILE A 104 -31.24 3.60 16.27
N LYS A 105 -30.29 4.51 16.45
CA LYS A 105 -30.42 5.70 17.30
C LYS A 105 -31.60 6.56 16.85
N ILE A 106 -31.64 6.96 15.58
CA ILE A 106 -32.73 7.77 15.00
C ILE A 106 -34.08 7.06 15.09
N ARG A 107 -34.12 5.73 14.95
CA ARG A 107 -35.36 4.96 15.10
C ARG A 107 -35.85 4.94 16.55
N ASN A 108 -34.95 4.88 17.52
CA ASN A 108 -35.29 4.90 18.94
C ASN A 108 -35.75 6.30 19.37
N GLU A 109 -35.08 7.37 18.93
CA GLU A 109 -35.50 8.76 19.16
C GLU A 109 -36.93 8.99 18.65
N ARG A 110 -37.22 8.62 17.39
CA ARG A 110 -38.58 8.72 16.82
C ARG A 110 -39.63 7.89 17.57
N LYS A 111 -39.25 6.79 18.21
CA LYS A 111 -40.18 5.99 19.03
C LYS A 111 -40.47 6.68 20.37
N LEU A 112 -39.46 7.30 20.98
CA LEU A 112 -39.60 8.06 22.21
C LEU A 112 -40.48 9.29 21.99
N GLU A 113 -40.19 10.09 20.96
CA GLU A 113 -41.03 11.23 20.57
C GLU A 113 -42.50 10.83 20.40
N LYS A 114 -42.76 9.75 19.64
CA LYS A 114 -44.13 9.23 19.47
C LYS A 114 -44.79 8.83 20.79
N ARG A 115 -44.04 8.27 21.73
CA ARG A 115 -44.57 7.91 23.06
C ARG A 115 -44.90 9.16 23.87
N ASP A 116 -44.04 10.16 23.84
CA ASP A 116 -44.23 11.43 24.54
C ASP A 116 -45.46 12.17 24.00
N TYR A 117 -45.62 12.24 22.67
CA TYR A 117 -46.82 12.80 22.03
C TYR A 117 -48.09 12.06 22.43
N LEU A 118 -48.06 10.72 22.47
CA LEU A 118 -49.21 9.93 22.90
C LEU A 118 -49.53 10.14 24.38
N PHE A 119 -48.52 10.30 25.23
CA PHE A 119 -48.70 10.58 26.65
C PHE A 119 -49.38 11.94 26.86
N GLU A 120 -48.88 12.99 26.22
CA GLU A 120 -49.45 14.35 26.29
C GLU A 120 -50.89 14.40 25.76
N PHE A 121 -51.18 13.64 24.69
CA PHE A 121 -52.54 13.51 24.15
C PHE A 121 -53.49 12.82 25.13
N LEU A 122 -53.06 11.72 25.75
CA LEU A 122 -53.87 11.00 26.73
C LEU A 122 -54.12 11.83 27.99
N GLU A 123 -53.10 12.55 28.47
CA GLU A 123 -53.22 13.47 29.60
C GLU A 123 -54.25 14.58 29.30
N SER A 124 -54.20 15.14 28.09
CA SER A 124 -55.17 16.13 27.62
C SER A 124 -56.61 15.59 27.60
N ILE A 125 -56.81 14.35 27.16
CA ILE A 125 -58.13 13.68 27.21
C ILE A 125 -58.58 13.49 28.66
N HIS A 126 -57.69 13.01 29.53
CA HIS A 126 -58.00 12.78 30.94
C HIS A 126 -58.44 14.07 31.63
N ILE A 127 -57.72 15.17 31.42
CA ILE A 127 -58.06 16.50 31.95
C ILE A 127 -59.42 16.97 31.42
N LYS A 128 -59.69 16.81 30.11
CA LYS A 128 -60.99 17.18 29.52
C LYS A 128 -62.13 16.36 30.14
N ASN A 129 -61.96 15.05 30.27
CA ASN A 129 -62.97 14.17 30.88
C ASN A 129 -63.22 14.52 32.35
N LYS A 130 -62.16 14.82 33.12
CA LYS A 130 -62.30 15.30 34.50
C LYS A 130 -63.12 16.58 34.57
N LYS A 131 -62.80 17.58 33.75
CA LYS A 131 -63.59 18.84 33.68
C LYS A 131 -65.05 18.56 33.33
N VAL A 132 -65.33 17.70 32.34
CA VAL A 132 -66.71 17.34 31.97
C VAL A 132 -67.44 16.66 33.14
N ASN A 133 -66.78 15.77 33.87
CA ASN A 133 -67.37 15.11 35.03
C ASN A 133 -67.59 16.08 36.20
N ASP A 134 -66.65 16.98 36.45
CA ASP A 134 -66.80 18.04 37.45
C ASP A 134 -68.00 18.94 37.13
N TRP A 135 -68.20 19.28 35.84
CA TRP A 135 -69.35 20.07 35.39
C TRP A 135 -70.66 19.29 35.56
N LYS A 136 -70.70 18.00 35.20
CA LYS A 136 -71.88 17.15 35.43
C LYS A 136 -72.24 17.06 36.91
N ASN A 137 -71.24 16.89 37.78
CA ASN A 137 -71.43 16.86 39.23
C ASN A 137 -71.95 18.20 39.75
N PHE A 138 -71.40 19.32 39.29
CA PHE A 138 -71.87 20.66 39.64
C PHE A 138 -73.34 20.90 39.27
N PHE A 139 -73.75 20.53 38.06
CA PHE A 139 -75.16 20.62 37.62
C PHE A 139 -76.09 19.64 38.33
N SER A 140 -75.61 18.46 38.74
CA SER A 140 -76.42 17.50 39.49
C SER A 140 -76.70 17.92 40.93
N VAL A 141 -75.76 18.61 41.59
CA VAL A 141 -75.91 19.11 42.97
C VAL A 141 -76.82 20.35 43.02
N THR A 142 -76.81 21.17 41.96
CA THR A 142 -77.63 22.40 41.88
C THR A 142 -79.08 22.16 41.47
N SER A 143 -79.42 20.99 40.92
CA SER A 143 -80.79 20.58 40.59
C SER A 143 -81.56 19.94 41.77
N ALA A 144 -80.92 19.78 42.94
CA ALA A 144 -81.47 19.07 44.10
C ALA A 144 -81.82 19.99 45.30
N GLY A 145 -81.86 21.31 45.10
CA GLY A 145 -82.36 22.30 46.07
C GLY A 145 -83.55 23.07 45.50
#